data_AF-A0A2A7WV56-F1
#
_entry.id   AF-A0A2A7WV56-F1
#
_cell.length_a   1.000
_cell.length_b   1.000
_cell.length_c   1.000
_cell.angle_alpha   90.00
_cell.angle_beta   90.00
_cell.angle_gamma   90.00
#
_symmetry.space_group_name_H-M   'P 1'
#
loop_
_entity.id
_entity.type
_entity.pdbx_description
1 polymer ?
#
loop_
_entity_poly.entity_id
_entity_poly.type
_entity_poly.pdbx_seq_one_letter_code
_entity_poly.pdbx_strand_id
1 'polypeptide(L)' 'MLSDEPTASLDSKLDRDLDVLLAEEVKTRGKVAIMFTNDERVLDLCDRIRPFETVCCQN' A
#
# COMPACT_ATOMS: atom_id res chain seq x y z
N MET A 1 3.64 10.12 1.53
CA MET A 1 2.23 10.01 1.09
C MET A 1 1.54 9.07 2.05
N LEU A 2 0.35 9.43 2.53
CA LEU A 2 -0.44 8.61 3.46
C LEU A 2 -1.77 8.34 2.77
N SER A 3 -2.05 7.07 2.48
CA SER A 3 -3.31 6.64 1.89
C SER A 3 -3.71 5.33 2.56
N ASP A 4 -4.94 5.28 3.05
CA ASP A 4 -5.53 4.06 3.59
C ASP A 4 -6.13 3.29 2.42
N GLU A 5 -5.57 2.11 2.13
CA GLU A 5 -6.01 1.21 1.04
C GLU A 5 -6.23 1.91 -0.33
N PRO A 6 -5.19 2.50 -0.96
CA PRO A 6 -5.31 3.37 -2.14
C PRO A 6 -5.93 2.71 -3.38
N THR A 7 -5.95 1.37 -3.44
CA THR A 7 -6.39 0.57 -4.59
C THR A 7 -7.59 -0.34 -4.29
N ALA A 8 -8.18 -0.26 -3.09
CA ALA A 8 -9.25 -1.16 -2.62
C ALA A 8 -10.50 -1.32 -3.51
N SER A 9 -10.68 -0.40 -4.47
CA SER A 9 -11.91 -0.25 -5.26
C SER A 9 -11.71 -0.40 -6.78
N LEU A 10 -10.50 -0.71 -7.23
CA LEU A 10 -10.16 -0.90 -8.64
C LEU A 10 -10.07 -2.41 -8.97
N ASP A 11 -10.10 -2.77 -10.27
CA ASP A 11 -10.02 -4.18 -10.70
C ASP A 11 -8.57 -4.68 -10.48
N SER A 12 -8.42 -5.86 -9.89
CA SER A 12 -7.18 -6.48 -9.39
C SER A 12 -5.92 -6.41 -10.27
N LYS A 13 -6.06 -6.27 -11.59
CA LYS A 13 -4.93 -6.02 -12.51
C LYS A 13 -4.52 -4.56 -12.57
N LEU A 14 -5.51 -3.68 -12.61
CA LEU A 14 -5.32 -2.23 -12.62
C LEU A 14 -4.70 -1.74 -11.31
N ASP A 15 -5.05 -2.39 -10.19
CA ASP A 15 -4.45 -2.14 -8.87
C ASP A 15 -2.94 -2.29 -8.92
N ARG A 16 -2.48 -3.41 -9.48
CA ARG A 16 -1.06 -3.77 -9.50
C ARG A 16 -0.22 -2.79 -10.33
N ASP A 17 -0.70 -2.40 -11.51
CA ASP A 17 0.02 -1.47 -12.38
C ASP A 17 0.16 -0.09 -11.71
N LEU A 18 -0.88 0.35 -10.98
CA LEU A 18 -0.87 1.58 -10.20
C LEU A 18 0.11 1.52 -9.03
N ASP A 19 0.15 0.39 -8.32
CA ASP A 19 1.07 0.19 -7.19
C ASP A 19 2.53 0.18 -7.64
N VAL A 20 2.83 -0.41 -8.79
CA VAL A 20 4.17 -0.37 -9.40
C VAL A 20 4.56 1.08 -9.70
N LEU A 21 3.66 1.83 -10.36
CA LEU A 21 3.91 3.23 -10.68
C LEU A 21 4.13 4.08 -9.41
N LEU A 22 3.32 3.86 -8.36
CA LEU A 22 3.48 4.55 -7.08
C LEU A 22 4.83 4.22 -6.44
N ALA A 23 5.23 2.96 -6.42
CA ALA A 23 6.52 2.53 -5.88
C ALA A 23 7.69 3.18 -6.64
N GLU A 24 7.62 3.24 -7.96
CA GLU A 24 8.61 3.91 -8.80
C GLU A 24 8.68 5.42 -8.53
N GLU A 25 7.54 6.11 -8.48
CA GLU A 25 7.47 7.55 -8.21
C GLU A 25 8.01 7.91 -6.82
N VAL A 26 7.76 7.07 -5.82
CA VAL A 26 8.28 7.24 -4.46
C VAL A 26 9.80 7.11 -4.44
N LYS A 27 10.35 6.06 -5.07
CA LYS A 27 11.79 5.79 -5.13
C LYS A 27 12.53 6.85 -5.96
N THR A 28 12.02 7.20 -7.13
CA THR A 28 12.64 8.17 -8.04
C THR A 28 12.66 9.59 -7.47
N ARG A 29 11.63 9.99 -6.72
CA ARG A 29 11.56 11.32 -6.10
C ARG A 29 12.13 11.38 -4.68
N GLY A 30 12.67 10.28 -4.16
CA GLY A 30 13.19 10.22 -2.79
C GLY A 30 12.13 10.52 -1.72
N LYS A 31 10.87 10.17 -1.99
CA LYS A 31 9.76 10.36 -1.05
C LYS A 31 9.61 9.12 -0.17
N VAL A 32 8.85 9.27 0.92
CA VAL A 32 8.42 8.16 1.76
C VAL A 32 6.92 7.92 1.53
N ALA A 33 6.55 6.66 1.31
CA ALA A 33 5.17 6.19 1.29
C ALA A 33 4.96 5.14 2.38
N ILE A 34 3.81 5.22 3.04
CA ILE A 34 3.34 4.20 3.98
C ILE A 34 2.02 3.72 3.40
N MET A 35 1.93 2.41 3.17
CA MET A 35 0.76 1.75 2.62
C MET A 35 0.15 0.85 3.68
N PHE A 36 -1.13 1.05 3.96
CA PHE A 36 -1.95 0.10 4.71
C PHE A 36 -2.75 -0.69 3.69
N THR A 37 -2.62 -2.01 3.72
CA THR A 37 -3.26 -2.89 2.74
C THR A 37 -3.58 -4.24 3.37
N ASN A 38 -4.70 -4.84 2.96
CA ASN A 38 -5.01 -6.25 3.22
C ASN A 38 -4.62 -7.15 2.03
N ASP A 39 -4.15 -6.56 0.93
CA ASP A 39 -3.71 -7.29 -0.25
C ASP A 39 -2.25 -7.69 -0.13
N GLU A 40 -1.98 -8.98 0.12
CA GLU A 40 -0.62 -9.48 0.25
C GLU A 40 0.18 -9.42 -1.06
N ARG A 41 -0.49 -9.27 -2.21
CA ARG A 41 0.17 -9.27 -3.53
C ARG A 41 1.03 -8.04 -3.74
N VAL A 42 0.78 -6.92 -3.05
CA VAL A 42 1.57 -5.67 -3.22
C VAL A 42 2.80 -5.62 -2.31
N LEU A 43 2.93 -6.58 -1.41
CA LEU A 43 4.01 -6.60 -0.42
C LEU A 43 5.40 -6.74 -1.05
N ASP A 44 5.50 -7.32 -2.25
CA ASP A 44 6.77 -7.45 -2.98
C ASP A 44 7.31 -6.11 -3.51
N LEU A 45 6.48 -5.06 -3.54
CA LEU A 45 6.87 -3.70 -3.90
C LEU A 45 7.44 -2.90 -2.71
N CYS A 46 7.23 -3.38 -1.47
CA CYS A 46 7.56 -2.68 -0.24
C CYS A 46 8.98 -3.00 0.25
N ASP A 47 9.71 -1.98 0.70
CA ASP A 47 11.05 -2.20 1.28
C ASP A 47 11.00 -2.81 2.69
N ARG A 48 9.90 -2.59 3.43
CA ARG A 48 9.67 -3.15 4.78
C ARG A 48 8.19 -3.45 4.96
N ILE A 49 7.90 -4.61 5.55
CA ILE A 49 6.53 -5.06 5.84
C ILE A 49 6.40 -5.22 7.35
N ARG A 50 5.31 -4.69 7.92
CA ARG A 50 4.98 -4.87 9.34
C ARG A 50 3.51 -5.29 9.45
N PRO A 51 3.21 -6.44 10.07
CA PRO A 51 1.84 -6.75 10.43
C PRO A 51 1.37 -5.75 11.48
N PHE A 52 0.10 -5.38 11.42
CA PHE A 52 -0.56 -4.57 12.42
C PHE A 52 -1.93 -5.18 12.72
N GLU A 53 -2.46 -4.88 13.90
CA GLU A 53 -3.79 -5.29 14.31
C GLU A 53 -4.64 -4.05 14.61
N THR A 54 -5.89 -4.08 14.17
CA THR A 54 -6.84 -3.02 14.48
C THR A 54 -7.41 -3.27 15.87
N VAL A 55 -7.16 -2.34 16.79
CA VAL A 55 -7.79 -2.35 18.12
C VAL A 55 -9.13 -1.62 18.02
N CYS A 56 -10.23 -2.37 18.02
CA CYS A 56 -11.56 -1.79 18.20
C CYS A 56 -11.84 -1.57 19.68
N CYS A 57 -12.06 -0.32 20.09
CA CYS A 57 -12.64 0.00 21.39
C CYS A 57 -14.09 -0.50 21.40
N GLN A 58 -14.30 -1.71 21.91
CA GLN A 58 -15.65 -2.21 22.19
C GLN A 58 -16.16 -1.54 23.45
N ASN A 59 -17.19 -0.70 23.29
CA ASN A 59 -17.90 -0.03 24.37
C ASN A 59 -19.08 -0.90 24.83
#